data_AF-A0AAE1EL94-F1
#
_entry.id   AF-A0AAE1EL94-F1
#
_cell.length_a   1.000
_cell.length_b   1.000
_cell.length_c   1.000
_cell.angle_alpha   90.00
_cell.angle_beta   90.00
_cell.angle_gamma   90.00
#
_symmetry.space_group_name_H-M   'P 1'
#
loop_
_entity.id
_entity.type
_entity.pdbx_description
1 polymer ?
#
loop_
_entity_poly.entity_id
_entity_poly.type
_entity_poly.pdbx_seq_one_letter_code
_entity_poly.pdbx_strand_id
1 'polypeptide(L)'
;MLSGTHTHSGPAGYLQYLLFDITSLGFVHETLDAMVEGIFQSIKRAHESTVPGRVYVNSGELLEASINRSPTGYLNNPLEERLRYQHDTDKTMTLLRLEAQDGTPLGMVNWFAVHPTSMNNTNTLISGDNKGYASQLFEEAMNPAGSLPGQTNCGDVSPNTKGPRCIDTGLPCELASSTCDGRVQNCIASGPGKDMVESTKIIGTMQFDKAWDLYHNTASTVLSGPVQYVRQTIDMSNFTVYTENGTF
;
A
#
# COMPACT_ATOMS: atom_id res chain seq x y z
N MET A 1 9.79 13.38 -0.03
CA MET A 1 9.34 12.26 -0.87
C MET A 1 7.83 12.33 -0.96
N LEU A 2 7.22 12.09 -2.13
CA LEU A 2 5.77 11.94 -2.28
C LEU A 2 5.49 10.47 -2.61
N SER A 3 4.53 9.86 -1.91
CA SER A 3 4.14 8.46 -2.11
C SER A 3 2.61 8.37 -2.11
N GLY A 4 2.05 7.65 -3.08
CA GLY A 4 0.64 7.30 -3.07
C GLY A 4 0.41 5.99 -2.33
N THR A 5 -0.77 5.81 -1.75
CA THR A 5 -1.15 4.52 -1.14
C THR A 5 -1.56 3.48 -2.15
N HIS A 6 -1.82 3.92 -3.38
CA HIS A 6 -2.31 3.13 -4.50
C HIS A 6 -3.77 2.67 -4.32
N THR A 7 -4.62 3.51 -3.72
CA THR A 7 -6.08 3.27 -3.78
C THR A 7 -6.59 3.35 -5.22
N HIS A 8 -7.47 2.42 -5.58
CA HIS A 8 -8.16 2.38 -6.88
C HIS A 8 -9.52 3.09 -6.85
N SER A 9 -9.85 3.77 -5.74
CA SER A 9 -11.11 4.49 -5.53
C SER A 9 -10.89 6.01 -5.39
N GLY A 10 -9.91 6.57 -6.10
CA GLY A 10 -9.67 8.02 -6.21
C GLY A 10 -10.11 8.58 -7.57
N PRO A 11 -10.43 9.88 -7.67
CA PRO A 11 -10.67 10.52 -8.96
C PRO A 11 -9.41 10.50 -9.83
N ALA A 12 -9.57 10.27 -11.14
CA ALA A 12 -8.47 10.23 -12.12
C ALA A 12 -8.23 11.61 -12.79
N GLY A 13 -7.41 11.67 -13.85
CA GLY A 13 -7.24 12.88 -14.66
C GLY A 13 -6.24 13.90 -14.10
N TYR A 14 -5.21 13.45 -13.39
CA TYR A 14 -4.17 14.31 -12.79
C TYR A 14 -2.76 13.98 -13.28
N LEU A 15 -2.63 13.16 -14.33
CA LEU A 15 -1.35 12.74 -14.91
C LEU A 15 -1.10 13.46 -16.23
N GLN A 16 0.15 13.46 -16.70
CA GLN A 16 0.56 14.20 -17.91
C GLN A 16 0.78 13.33 -19.14
N TYR A 17 0.95 12.01 -18.95
CA TYR A 17 1.23 11.10 -20.05
C TYR A 17 -0.07 10.53 -20.59
N LEU A 18 -0.27 10.62 -21.91
CA LEU A 18 -1.48 10.22 -22.63
C LEU A 18 -2.01 8.84 -22.21
N LEU A 19 -1.12 7.87 -21.98
CA LEU A 19 -1.50 6.52 -21.57
C LEU A 19 -2.43 6.51 -20.35
N PHE A 20 -2.19 7.38 -19.37
CA PHE A 20 -2.99 7.45 -18.15
C PHE A 20 -4.25 8.31 -18.30
N ASP A 21 -4.28 9.23 -19.27
CA ASP A 21 -5.42 10.11 -19.51
C ASP A 21 -6.53 9.45 -20.33
N ILE A 22 -6.21 8.40 -21.12
CA ILE A 22 -7.20 7.68 -21.94
C ILE A 22 -8.38 7.20 -21.09
N THR A 23 -8.09 6.60 -19.92
CA THR A 23 -9.12 6.06 -19.03
C THR A 23 -9.81 7.12 -18.18
N SER A 24 -9.19 8.29 -17.99
CA SER A 24 -9.83 9.44 -17.33
C SER A 24 -10.60 10.34 -18.29
N LEU A 25 -10.57 10.05 -19.59
CA LEU A 25 -11.15 10.86 -20.67
C LEU A 25 -10.56 12.29 -20.72
N GLY A 26 -9.28 12.41 -20.35
CA GLY A 26 -8.55 13.66 -20.34
C GLY A 26 -8.16 14.15 -18.95
N PHE A 27 -7.65 15.38 -18.94
CA PHE A 27 -7.11 16.03 -17.76
C PHE A 27 -8.18 16.84 -17.01
N VAL A 28 -8.20 16.75 -15.69
CA VAL A 28 -9.19 17.37 -14.80
C VAL A 28 -8.45 18.28 -13.81
N HIS A 29 -8.45 19.58 -14.08
CA HIS A 29 -7.74 20.59 -13.28
C HIS A 29 -8.17 20.59 -11.82
N GLU A 30 -9.46 20.46 -11.55
CA GLU A 30 -10.02 20.46 -10.19
C GLU A 30 -9.46 19.30 -9.35
N THR A 31 -9.18 18.15 -9.97
CA THR A 31 -8.57 17.00 -9.28
C THR A 31 -7.10 17.27 -8.98
N LEU A 32 -6.33 17.76 -9.96
CA LEU A 32 -4.93 18.10 -9.74
C LEU A 32 -4.80 19.17 -8.65
N ASP A 33 -5.54 20.27 -8.78
CA ASP A 33 -5.43 21.43 -7.88
C ASP A 33 -5.77 21.03 -6.44
N ALA A 34 -6.81 20.22 -6.24
CA ALA A 34 -7.15 19.69 -4.92
C ALA A 34 -6.05 18.78 -4.34
N MET A 35 -5.43 17.93 -5.16
CA MET A 35 -4.33 17.06 -4.72
C MET A 35 -3.08 17.88 -4.36
N VAL A 36 -2.68 18.82 -5.23
CA VAL A 36 -1.51 19.68 -5.01
C VAL A 36 -1.69 20.53 -3.76
N GLU A 37 -2.84 21.18 -3.61
CA GLU A 37 -3.16 22.00 -2.45
C GLU A 37 -3.21 21.16 -1.17
N GLY A 38 -3.85 19.99 -1.19
CA GLY A 38 -3.89 19.07 -0.05
C GLY A 38 -2.50 18.61 0.40
N ILE A 39 -1.63 18.27 -0.56
CA ILE A 39 -0.23 17.90 -0.30
C ILE A 39 0.52 19.10 0.29
N PHE A 40 0.42 20.28 -0.31
CA PHE A 40 1.09 21.49 0.18
C PHE A 40 0.67 21.83 1.61
N GLN A 41 -0.64 21.82 1.90
CA GLN A 41 -1.17 22.14 3.22
C GLN A 41 -0.76 21.10 4.28
N SER A 42 -0.67 19.81 3.94
CA SER A 42 -0.19 18.79 4.89
C SER A 42 1.28 18.99 5.26
N ILE A 43 2.14 19.32 4.27
CA ILE A 43 3.55 19.65 4.50
C ILE A 43 3.69 20.92 5.34
N LYS A 44 2.92 21.97 5.02
CA LYS A 44 2.93 23.23 5.76
C LYS A 44 2.56 23.03 7.23
N ARG A 45 1.46 22.30 7.50
CA ARG A 45 1.03 21.98 8.87
C ARG A 45 2.11 21.22 9.64
N ALA A 46 2.72 20.19 9.04
CA ALA A 46 3.79 19.41 9.66
C ALA A 46 5.04 20.27 9.95
N HIS A 47 5.41 21.17 9.04
CA HIS A 47 6.54 22.08 9.23
C HIS A 47 6.30 23.05 10.40
N GLU A 48 5.12 23.66 10.45
CA GLU A 48 4.73 24.63 11.48
C GLU A 48 4.54 23.99 12.87
N SER A 49 4.32 22.67 12.94
CA SER A 49 4.16 21.90 14.19
C SER A 49 5.41 21.12 14.63
N THR A 50 6.60 21.50 14.14
CA THR A 50 7.84 20.77 14.45
C THR A 50 8.21 20.89 15.94
N VAL A 51 8.53 19.77 16.58
CA VAL A 51 9.00 19.71 17.97
C VAL A 51 10.20 18.77 18.11
N PRO A 52 11.07 18.95 19.12
CA PRO A 52 12.07 17.95 19.47
C PRO A 52 11.42 16.62 19.84
N GLY A 53 11.97 15.51 19.35
CA GLY A 53 11.37 14.20 19.52
C GLY A 53 12.32 13.05 19.22
N ARG A 54 11.78 11.84 19.27
CA ARG A 54 12.45 10.57 19.02
C ARG A 54 11.70 9.79 17.96
N VAL A 55 12.44 8.98 17.23
CA VAL A 55 11.91 8.07 16.22
C VAL A 55 12.23 6.65 16.65
N TYR A 56 11.23 5.79 16.62
CA TYR A 56 11.38 4.36 16.92
C TYR A 56 10.98 3.54 15.70
N VAL A 57 11.62 2.39 15.51
CA VAL A 57 11.24 1.40 14.50
C VAL A 57 10.88 0.09 15.18
N ASN A 58 9.82 -0.55 14.68
CA ASN A 58 9.41 -1.88 15.06
C ASN A 58 8.94 -2.67 13.83
N SER A 59 8.94 -3.99 13.90
CA SER A 59 8.48 -4.84 12.80
C SER A 59 7.88 -6.14 13.29
N GLY A 60 6.95 -6.70 12.52
CA GLY A 60 6.38 -8.01 12.81
C GLY A 60 5.55 -8.56 11.67
N GLU A 61 5.29 -9.85 11.70
CA GLU A 61 4.57 -10.53 10.62
C GLU A 61 3.06 -10.35 10.70
N LEU A 62 2.44 -10.00 9.57
CA LEU A 62 1.00 -9.97 9.35
C LEU A 62 0.63 -11.01 8.29
N LEU A 63 0.01 -12.10 8.75
CA LEU A 63 -0.46 -13.19 7.90
C LEU A 63 -1.91 -12.95 7.47
N GLU A 64 -2.35 -13.69 6.46
CA GLU A 64 -3.74 -13.75 5.98
C GLU A 64 -4.36 -12.45 5.45
N ALA A 65 -3.69 -11.30 5.59
CA ALA A 65 -4.12 -10.02 5.03
C ALA A 65 -3.81 -9.89 3.52
N SER A 66 -3.12 -10.88 2.95
CA SER A 66 -2.71 -10.83 1.56
C SER A 66 -2.36 -12.18 0.92
N ILE A 67 -2.48 -12.23 -0.41
CA ILE A 67 -2.04 -13.36 -1.27
C ILE A 67 -1.23 -12.87 -2.47
N ASN A 68 -0.39 -13.74 -3.03
CA ASN A 68 0.27 -13.50 -4.32
C ASN A 68 -0.74 -13.68 -5.46
N ARG A 69 -0.91 -12.67 -6.31
CA ARG A 69 -1.83 -12.70 -7.46
C ARG A 69 -1.22 -13.21 -8.75
N SER A 70 0.08 -13.49 -8.77
CA SER A 70 0.85 -14.01 -9.91
C SER A 70 1.89 -15.03 -9.43
N PRO A 71 1.48 -16.12 -8.75
CA PRO A 71 2.40 -17.08 -8.15
C PRO A 71 3.29 -17.76 -9.18
N THR A 72 2.84 -17.94 -10.41
CA THR A 72 3.64 -18.48 -11.53
C THR A 72 4.81 -17.56 -11.87
N GLY A 73 4.62 -16.24 -11.80
CA GLY A 73 5.70 -15.26 -11.94
C GLY A 73 6.74 -15.40 -10.83
N TYR A 74 6.30 -15.55 -9.58
CA TYR A 74 7.20 -15.80 -8.45
C TYR A 74 7.99 -17.10 -8.62
N LEU A 75 7.35 -18.17 -9.11
CA LEU A 75 8.01 -19.47 -9.33
C LEU A 75 9.10 -19.46 -10.40
N ASN A 76 9.13 -18.45 -11.28
CA ASN A 76 10.22 -18.27 -12.26
C ASN A 76 11.52 -17.76 -11.62
N ASN A 77 11.49 -17.28 -10.36
CA ASN A 77 12.70 -16.90 -9.63
C ASN A 77 13.57 -18.14 -9.33
N PRO A 78 14.91 -17.99 -9.31
CA PRO A 78 15.83 -19.08 -8.97
C PRO A 78 15.43 -19.79 -7.68
N LEU A 79 15.49 -21.13 -7.68
CA LEU A 79 15.07 -21.93 -6.53
C LEU A 79 15.87 -21.57 -5.26
N GLU A 80 17.17 -21.36 -5.41
CA GLU A 80 18.07 -20.96 -4.31
C GLU A 80 17.68 -19.62 -3.68
N GLU A 81 17.15 -18.69 -4.46
CA GLU A 81 16.62 -17.42 -3.95
C GLU A 81 15.31 -17.64 -3.20
N ARG A 82 14.36 -18.36 -3.80
CA ARG A 82 13.05 -18.64 -3.18
C ARG A 82 13.17 -19.35 -1.85
N LEU A 83 14.13 -20.28 -1.71
CA LEU A 83 14.38 -20.99 -0.45
C LEU A 83 14.85 -20.08 0.70
N ARG A 84 15.24 -18.83 0.43
CA ARG A 84 15.60 -17.84 1.46
C ARG A 84 14.37 -17.17 2.11
N TYR A 85 13.19 -17.36 1.53
CA TYR A 85 11.96 -16.73 1.98
C TYR A 85 10.92 -17.79 2.36
N GLN A 86 10.19 -17.54 3.44
CA GLN A 86 9.12 -18.44 3.89
C GLN A 86 7.85 -18.32 3.06
N HIS A 87 7.62 -17.15 2.45
CA HIS A 87 6.39 -16.80 1.74
C HIS A 87 6.70 -16.20 0.37
N ASP A 88 5.71 -16.27 -0.52
CA ASP A 88 5.73 -15.66 -1.86
C ASP A 88 5.20 -14.21 -1.88
N THR A 89 5.00 -13.63 -0.70
CA THR A 89 4.59 -12.24 -0.44
C THR A 89 5.31 -11.75 0.81
N ASP A 90 5.67 -10.47 0.86
CA ASP A 90 6.24 -9.89 2.07
C ASP A 90 5.17 -9.80 3.17
N LYS A 91 5.38 -10.54 4.25
CA LYS A 91 4.49 -10.56 5.43
C LYS A 91 4.95 -9.59 6.51
N THR A 92 6.09 -8.92 6.34
CA THR A 92 6.64 -8.02 7.34
C THR A 92 5.93 -6.67 7.29
N MET A 93 5.29 -6.31 8.38
CA MET A 93 4.86 -4.94 8.65
C MET A 93 5.98 -4.21 9.37
N THR A 94 6.44 -3.07 8.83
CA THR A 94 7.41 -2.19 9.48
C THR A 94 6.71 -0.91 9.91
N LEU A 95 6.87 -0.53 11.17
CA LEU A 95 6.27 0.68 11.75
C LEU A 95 7.38 1.62 12.23
N LEU A 96 7.26 2.88 11.85
CA LEU A 96 8.06 3.98 12.37
C LEU A 96 7.18 4.87 13.24
N ARG A 97 7.48 4.91 14.55
CA ARG A 97 6.76 5.70 15.56
C ARG A 97 7.47 7.02 15.81
N LEU A 98 6.70 8.10 15.85
CA LEU A 98 7.15 9.45 16.13
C LEU A 98 6.61 9.90 17.50
N GLU A 99 7.50 10.35 18.36
CA GLU A 99 7.18 10.75 19.73
C GLU A 99 7.90 12.06 20.06
N ALA A 100 7.23 12.99 20.72
CA ALA A 100 7.87 14.20 21.23
C ALA A 100 8.82 13.86 22.38
N GLN A 101 9.73 14.79 22.71
CA GLN A 101 10.73 14.58 23.77
C GLN A 101 10.10 14.32 25.14
N ASP A 102 8.88 14.81 25.37
CA ASP A 102 8.10 14.63 26.61
C ASP A 102 7.27 13.34 26.64
N GLY A 103 7.36 12.51 25.60
CA GLY A 103 6.62 11.26 25.47
C GLY A 103 5.28 11.40 24.75
N THR A 104 4.88 12.60 24.32
CA THR A 104 3.62 12.81 23.59
C THR A 104 3.67 12.10 22.23
N PRO A 105 2.68 11.24 21.90
CA PRO A 105 2.54 10.67 20.57
C PRO A 105 2.40 11.74 19.48
N LEU A 106 3.21 11.65 18.42
CA LEU A 106 3.10 12.56 17.26
C LEU A 106 2.50 11.88 16.03
N GLY A 107 2.69 10.57 15.88
CA GLY A 107 2.15 9.80 14.77
C GLY A 107 3.00 8.58 14.42
N MET A 108 2.66 7.93 13.32
CA MET A 108 3.41 6.78 12.80
C MET A 108 3.32 6.68 11.29
N VAL A 109 4.32 6.02 10.71
CA VAL A 109 4.32 5.58 9.30
C VAL A 109 4.44 4.07 9.29
N ASN A 110 3.65 3.42 8.44
CA ASN A 110 3.60 1.96 8.36
C ASN A 110 3.85 1.50 6.92
N TRP A 111 4.69 0.48 6.75
CA TRP A 111 4.93 -0.21 5.50
C TRP A 111 4.47 -1.65 5.60
N PHE A 112 3.51 -2.02 4.75
CA PHE A 112 3.04 -3.40 4.59
C PHE A 112 2.54 -3.60 3.16
N ALA A 113 3.02 -4.65 2.48
CA ALA A 113 2.71 -4.87 1.08
C ALA A 113 1.31 -5.48 0.91
N VAL A 114 0.33 -4.66 0.47
CA VAL A 114 -1.02 -5.10 0.07
C VAL A 114 -1.72 -4.03 -0.78
N HIS A 115 -2.26 -4.40 -1.95
CA HIS A 115 -3.00 -3.49 -2.82
C HIS A 115 -4.28 -2.99 -2.12
N PRO A 116 -4.58 -1.68 -2.14
CA PRO A 116 -5.88 -1.15 -1.80
C PRO A 116 -6.86 -1.29 -2.98
N THR A 117 -7.24 -2.55 -3.21
CA THR A 117 -8.24 -3.00 -4.20
C THR A 117 -9.28 -3.91 -3.54
N SER A 118 -9.60 -3.66 -2.27
CA SER A 118 -10.71 -4.35 -1.60
C SER A 118 -12.06 -3.84 -2.11
N MET A 119 -12.16 -2.53 -2.39
CA MET A 119 -13.20 -1.92 -3.21
C MET A 119 -12.90 -2.24 -4.68
N ASN A 120 -13.77 -3.03 -5.31
CA ASN A 120 -13.56 -3.46 -6.69
C ASN A 120 -14.01 -2.38 -7.70
N ASN A 121 -13.89 -2.67 -8.99
CA ASN A 121 -14.21 -1.73 -10.07
C ASN A 121 -15.70 -1.42 -10.26
N THR A 122 -16.61 -2.02 -9.48
CA THR A 122 -18.03 -1.63 -9.49
C THR A 122 -18.36 -0.57 -8.44
N ASN A 123 -17.39 -0.23 -7.58
CA ASN A 123 -17.49 0.90 -6.66
C ASN A 123 -17.49 2.24 -7.42
N THR A 124 -18.37 3.15 -7.01
CA THR A 124 -18.46 4.52 -7.53
C THR A 124 -18.18 5.59 -6.46
N LEU A 125 -17.86 5.18 -5.24
CA LEU A 125 -17.60 6.07 -4.11
C LEU A 125 -16.10 6.33 -3.95
N ILE A 126 -15.72 7.58 -3.63
CA ILE A 126 -14.33 7.90 -3.29
C ILE A 126 -13.96 7.19 -1.98
N SER A 127 -12.80 6.53 -1.95
CA SER A 127 -12.35 5.75 -0.80
C SER A 127 -10.83 5.65 -0.70
N GLY A 128 -10.31 5.64 0.53
CA GLY A 128 -8.93 5.27 0.83
C GLY A 128 -8.69 3.74 0.85
N ASP A 129 -9.74 2.95 0.64
CA ASP A 129 -9.73 1.48 0.63
C ASP A 129 -9.17 0.90 1.95
N ASN A 130 -8.59 -0.30 1.95
CA ASN A 130 -8.19 -1.00 3.17
C ASN A 130 -7.08 -0.26 3.94
N LYS A 131 -6.13 0.37 3.24
CA LYS A 131 -5.06 1.19 3.83
C LYS A 131 -5.62 2.48 4.44
N GLY A 132 -6.56 3.12 3.77
CA GLY A 132 -7.26 4.30 4.29
C GLY A 132 -8.11 3.97 5.52
N TYR A 133 -8.80 2.83 5.51
CA TYR A 133 -9.59 2.37 6.66
C TYR A 133 -8.70 2.04 7.86
N ALA A 134 -7.58 1.34 7.65
CA ALA A 134 -6.61 1.07 8.71
C ALA A 134 -6.06 2.37 9.33
N SER A 135 -5.78 3.36 8.48
CA SER A 135 -5.30 4.67 8.92
C SER A 135 -6.36 5.38 9.74
N GLN A 136 -7.61 5.45 9.26
CA GLN A 136 -8.75 6.02 9.99
C GLN A 136 -8.92 5.40 11.38
N LEU A 137 -8.89 4.07 11.50
CA LEU A 137 -8.98 3.39 12.80
C LEU A 137 -7.85 3.80 13.74
N PHE A 138 -6.63 3.93 13.21
CA PHE A 138 -5.48 4.35 14.01
C PHE A 138 -5.65 5.75 14.58
N GLU A 139 -6.13 6.69 13.78
CA GLU A 139 -6.32 8.07 14.23
C GLU A 139 -7.52 8.20 15.15
N GLU A 140 -8.61 7.48 14.90
CA GLU A 140 -9.74 7.41 15.82
C GLU A 140 -9.32 6.88 17.19
N ALA A 141 -8.38 5.93 17.22
CA ALA A 141 -7.85 5.37 18.47
C ALA A 141 -6.86 6.31 19.19
N MET A 142 -6.07 7.11 18.44
CA MET A 142 -5.08 8.04 18.99
C MET A 142 -5.64 9.41 19.35
N ASN A 143 -6.62 9.89 18.57
CA ASN A 143 -7.18 11.22 18.67
C ASN A 143 -8.57 11.16 19.29
N PRO A 144 -8.81 11.74 20.49
CA PRO A 144 -10.17 12.04 20.91
C PRO A 144 -10.80 13.01 19.91
N ALA A 145 -11.90 12.59 19.27
CA ALA A 145 -12.72 13.30 18.26
C ALA A 145 -12.05 14.50 17.54
N GLY A 146 -11.40 14.26 16.39
CA GLY A 146 -11.22 15.29 15.35
C GLY A 146 -9.80 15.62 14.85
N SER A 147 -8.88 14.66 14.69
CA SER A 147 -7.56 14.91 14.06
C SER A 147 -7.12 13.82 13.05
N LEU A 148 -6.23 14.18 12.11
CA LEU A 148 -6.21 13.85 10.66
C LEU A 148 -5.17 12.78 10.15
N PRO A 149 -5.34 12.27 8.88
CA PRO A 149 -4.76 11.08 8.18
C PRO A 149 -3.24 10.77 8.16
N GLY A 150 -2.87 9.52 8.48
CA GLY A 150 -1.66 8.79 8.05
C GLY A 150 -1.82 7.94 6.76
N GLN A 151 -0.72 7.52 6.11
CA GLN A 151 -0.71 6.80 4.82
C GLN A 151 0.37 5.69 4.75
N THR A 152 0.23 4.70 3.85
CA THR A 152 1.13 3.53 3.65
C THR A 152 1.18 3.09 2.16
N ASN A 153 2.20 2.37 1.66
CA ASN A 153 2.43 2.00 0.24
C ASN A 153 2.23 0.49 -0.07
N CYS A 154 2.11 0.10 -1.36
CA CYS A 154 2.06 -1.30 -1.78
C CYS A 154 2.56 -1.60 -3.22
N GLY A 155 3.09 -2.81 -3.41
CA GLY A 155 3.40 -3.47 -4.69
C GLY A 155 2.47 -4.67 -4.94
N ASP A 156 2.85 -5.63 -5.79
CA ASP A 156 2.16 -6.83 -6.37
C ASP A 156 1.33 -7.78 -5.47
N VAL A 157 0.96 -7.35 -4.28
CA VAL A 157 0.24 -8.13 -3.28
C VAL A 157 -1.26 -7.82 -3.30
N SER A 158 -2.15 -8.81 -3.27
CA SER A 158 -3.62 -8.60 -3.33
C SER A 158 -4.28 -8.72 -1.96
N PRO A 159 -5.29 -7.89 -1.61
CA PRO A 159 -6.09 -8.01 -0.38
C PRO A 159 -7.21 -9.06 -0.51
N ASN A 160 -7.44 -9.59 -1.72
CA ASN A 160 -8.57 -10.46 -2.03
C ASN A 160 -8.24 -11.92 -1.68
N THR A 161 -8.23 -12.19 -0.37
CA THR A 161 -7.65 -13.39 0.23
C THR A 161 -8.42 -14.69 0.00
N LYS A 162 -9.64 -14.64 -0.58
CA LYS A 162 -10.35 -15.85 -1.03
C LYS A 162 -9.79 -16.46 -2.32
N GLY A 163 -8.86 -15.77 -2.99
CA GLY A 163 -8.22 -16.22 -4.22
C GLY A 163 -9.10 -16.08 -5.47
N PRO A 164 -8.49 -16.23 -6.66
CA PRO A 164 -9.16 -16.05 -7.95
C PRO A 164 -10.10 -17.23 -8.29
N ARG A 165 -11.35 -16.91 -8.64
CA ARG A 165 -12.38 -17.87 -9.05
C ARG A 165 -13.16 -17.38 -10.26
N CYS A 166 -13.68 -18.34 -11.01
CA CYS A 166 -14.55 -18.10 -12.14
C CYS A 166 -15.96 -17.70 -11.66
N ILE A 167 -16.41 -16.51 -12.04
CA ILE A 167 -17.71 -15.97 -11.58
C ILE A 167 -18.93 -16.74 -12.08
N ASP A 168 -18.77 -17.49 -13.18
CA ASP A 168 -19.81 -18.29 -13.82
C ASP A 168 -19.97 -19.68 -13.20
N THR A 169 -18.85 -20.30 -12.81
CA THR A 169 -18.80 -21.72 -12.37
C THR A 169 -18.41 -21.89 -10.90
N GLY A 170 -17.81 -20.88 -10.27
CA GLY A 170 -17.25 -20.93 -8.92
C GLY A 170 -15.93 -21.71 -8.78
N LEU A 171 -15.45 -22.29 -9.88
CA LEU A 171 -14.19 -23.06 -9.91
C LEU A 171 -12.97 -22.14 -9.78
N PRO A 172 -11.82 -22.63 -9.28
CA PRO A 172 -10.56 -21.90 -9.33
C PRO A 172 -10.18 -21.54 -10.78
N CYS A 173 -9.61 -20.36 -11.00
CA CYS A 173 -9.10 -19.98 -12.31
C CYS A 173 -7.88 -20.79 -12.73
N GLU A 174 -7.57 -20.80 -14.02
CA GLU A 174 -6.30 -21.29 -14.54
C GLU A 174 -5.15 -20.37 -14.07
N LEU A 175 -4.13 -20.97 -13.46
CA LEU A 175 -3.11 -20.23 -12.70
C LEU A 175 -2.17 -19.41 -13.57
N ALA A 176 -1.77 -19.90 -14.75
CA ALA A 176 -0.75 -19.24 -15.57
C ALA A 176 -1.31 -18.03 -16.33
N SER A 177 -2.53 -18.14 -16.85
CA SER A 177 -3.17 -17.10 -17.64
C SER A 177 -4.23 -16.28 -16.89
N SER A 178 -4.59 -16.68 -15.67
CA SER A 178 -5.70 -16.06 -14.92
C SER A 178 -7.00 -16.06 -15.72
N THR A 179 -7.32 -17.19 -16.36
CA THR A 179 -8.51 -17.32 -17.21
C THR A 179 -9.50 -18.34 -16.69
N CYS A 180 -10.74 -18.16 -17.12
CA CYS A 180 -11.83 -19.12 -17.03
C CYS A 180 -12.29 -19.44 -18.44
N ASP A 181 -12.03 -20.66 -18.90
CA ASP A 181 -12.28 -21.07 -20.29
C ASP A 181 -11.68 -20.09 -21.33
N GLY A 182 -10.42 -19.69 -21.10
CA GLY A 182 -9.69 -18.75 -21.96
C GLY A 182 -10.11 -17.28 -21.82
N ARG A 183 -11.04 -16.94 -20.92
CA ARG A 183 -11.50 -15.56 -20.68
C ARG A 183 -10.97 -15.00 -19.36
N VAL A 184 -10.27 -13.87 -19.44
CA VAL A 184 -9.74 -13.16 -18.25
C VAL A 184 -10.84 -12.47 -17.45
N GLN A 185 -11.84 -11.89 -18.12
CA GLN A 185 -12.94 -11.15 -17.46
C GLN A 185 -13.74 -11.96 -16.44
N ASN A 186 -13.76 -13.29 -16.57
CA ASN A 186 -14.52 -14.15 -15.67
C ASN A 186 -13.70 -14.58 -14.44
N CYS A 187 -12.38 -14.39 -14.45
CA CYS A 187 -11.51 -14.76 -13.34
C CYS A 187 -11.38 -13.58 -12.35
N ILE A 188 -12.05 -13.68 -11.20
CA ILE A 188 -12.07 -12.61 -10.20
C ILE A 188 -11.67 -13.16 -8.83
N ALA A 189 -10.75 -12.46 -8.15
CA ALA A 189 -10.43 -12.73 -6.75
C ALA A 189 -11.31 -11.88 -5.83
N SER A 190 -11.87 -12.51 -4.79
CA SER A 190 -12.76 -11.84 -3.83
C SER A 190 -12.11 -11.68 -2.45
N GLY A 191 -12.50 -10.63 -1.73
CA GLY A 191 -12.10 -10.39 -0.35
C GLY A 191 -12.79 -11.30 0.66
N PRO A 192 -12.35 -11.27 1.93
CA PRO A 192 -12.83 -12.16 2.99
C PRO A 192 -14.29 -11.89 3.40
N GLY A 193 -14.80 -10.67 3.21
CA GLY A 193 -16.16 -10.28 3.60
C GLY A 193 -17.26 -10.80 2.66
N LYS A 194 -18.52 -10.53 3.02
CA LYS A 194 -19.72 -10.80 2.21
C LYS A 194 -19.82 -9.88 1.01
N ASP A 195 -19.23 -8.69 1.10
CA ASP A 195 -19.19 -7.66 0.07
C ASP A 195 -17.84 -6.93 0.11
N MET A 196 -17.64 -5.99 -0.81
CA MET A 196 -16.40 -5.22 -0.93
C MET A 196 -16.16 -4.29 0.27
N VAL A 197 -17.22 -3.78 0.90
CA VAL A 197 -17.12 -2.86 2.05
C VAL A 197 -16.67 -3.64 3.28
N GLU A 198 -17.28 -4.78 3.55
CA GLU A 198 -16.89 -5.67 4.63
C GLU A 198 -15.48 -6.23 4.41
N SER A 199 -15.12 -6.57 3.16
CA SER A 199 -13.75 -6.99 2.83
C SER A 199 -12.72 -5.89 3.11
N THR A 200 -13.04 -4.65 2.72
CA THR A 200 -12.21 -3.47 3.01
C THR A 200 -12.01 -3.28 4.50
N LYS A 201 -13.09 -3.43 5.29
CA LYS A 201 -13.04 -3.32 6.74
C LYS A 201 -12.19 -4.43 7.36
N ILE A 202 -12.39 -5.69 6.99
CA ILE A 202 -11.63 -6.81 7.52
C ILE A 202 -10.13 -6.63 7.27
N ILE A 203 -9.72 -6.36 6.02
CA ILE A 203 -8.30 -6.22 5.67
C ILE A 203 -7.69 -4.95 6.29
N GLY A 204 -8.46 -3.86 6.41
CA GLY A 204 -8.01 -2.66 7.10
C GLY A 204 -7.87 -2.86 8.61
N THR A 205 -8.80 -3.56 9.27
CA THR A 205 -8.73 -3.89 10.70
C THR A 205 -7.53 -4.78 11.00
N MET A 206 -7.26 -5.80 10.18
CA MET A 206 -6.06 -6.65 10.35
C MET A 206 -4.76 -5.83 10.30
N GLN A 207 -4.68 -4.85 9.39
CA GLN A 207 -3.54 -3.94 9.31
C GLN A 207 -3.46 -3.02 10.54
N PHE A 208 -4.59 -2.44 10.96
CA PHE A 208 -4.68 -1.60 12.15
C PHE A 208 -4.26 -2.36 13.40
N ASP A 209 -4.81 -3.55 13.66
CA ASP A 209 -4.52 -4.34 14.87
C ASP A 209 -3.03 -4.65 14.98
N LYS A 210 -2.39 -5.02 13.86
CA LYS A 210 -0.94 -5.25 13.83
C LYS A 210 -0.15 -3.97 14.06
N ALA A 211 -0.54 -2.87 13.43
CA ALA A 211 0.10 -1.58 13.63
C ALA A 211 -0.02 -1.11 15.09
N TRP A 212 -1.20 -1.31 15.69
CA TRP A 212 -1.50 -0.95 17.07
C TRP A 212 -0.66 -1.75 18.07
N ASP A 213 -0.52 -3.05 17.83
CA ASP A 213 0.39 -3.93 18.58
C ASP A 213 1.84 -3.43 18.47
N LEU A 214 2.36 -3.25 17.25
CA LEU A 214 3.73 -2.77 17.03
C LEU A 214 4.01 -1.39 17.65
N TYR A 215 3.01 -0.51 17.66
CA TYR A 215 3.11 0.84 18.21
C TYR A 215 3.26 0.84 19.73
N HIS A 216 2.51 0.00 20.43
CA HIS A 216 2.50 -0.08 21.90
C HIS A 216 3.53 -1.05 22.47
N ASN A 217 4.05 -1.95 21.63
CA ASN A 217 5.08 -2.90 22.04
C ASN A 217 6.39 -2.18 22.42
N THR A 218 6.94 -2.55 23.58
CA THR A 218 8.15 -1.96 24.15
C THR A 218 9.44 -2.43 23.46
N ALA A 219 9.38 -3.47 22.63
CA ALA A 219 10.51 -4.00 21.86
C ALA A 219 10.88 -3.14 20.62
N SER A 220 10.77 -1.82 20.73
CA SER A 220 11.06 -0.89 19.63
C SER A 220 12.52 -0.42 19.68
N THR A 221 13.15 -0.27 18.51
CA THR A 221 14.53 0.25 18.39
C THR A 221 14.51 1.76 18.19
N VAL A 222 15.25 2.51 18.99
CA VAL A 222 15.43 3.96 18.79
C VAL A 222 16.33 4.19 17.57
N LEU A 223 15.85 4.97 16.62
CA LEU A 223 16.66 5.42 15.48
C LEU A 223 17.45 6.68 15.86
N SER A 224 18.75 6.68 15.56
CA SER A 224 19.64 7.81 15.76
C SER A 224 20.69 7.86 14.66
N GLY A 225 21.20 9.06 14.36
CA GLY A 225 22.17 9.29 13.29
C GLY A 225 21.79 10.47 12.39
N PRO A 226 22.65 10.81 11.42
CA PRO A 226 22.37 11.87 10.47
C PRO A 226 21.23 11.49 9.51
N VAL A 227 20.42 12.47 9.13
CA VAL A 227 19.47 12.33 8.02
C VAL A 227 20.18 12.67 6.71
N GLN A 228 20.08 11.78 5.73
CA GLN A 228 20.65 11.96 4.40
C GLN A 228 19.60 11.70 3.32
N TYR A 229 19.77 12.31 2.15
CA TYR A 229 18.92 12.03 0.99
C TYR A 229 19.74 12.10 -0.30
N VAL A 230 19.34 11.30 -1.28
CA VAL A 230 19.90 11.30 -2.64
C VAL A 230 18.74 11.31 -3.62
N ARG A 231 18.86 12.10 -4.70
CA ARG A 231 17.91 12.14 -5.80
C ARG A 231 18.68 12.12 -7.11
N GLN A 232 18.25 11.26 -8.02
CA GLN A 232 18.69 11.25 -9.40
C GLN A 232 17.48 11.15 -10.33
N THR A 233 17.54 11.82 -11.47
CA THR A 233 16.60 11.61 -12.57
C THR A 233 17.31 10.81 -13.64
N ILE A 234 16.70 9.72 -14.07
CA ILE A 234 17.29 8.74 -14.98
C ILE A 234 16.43 8.65 -16.24
N ASP A 235 17.07 8.66 -17.41
CA ASP A 235 16.42 8.28 -18.66
C ASP A 235 16.36 6.76 -18.75
N MET A 236 15.23 6.18 -18.33
CA MET A 236 15.01 4.74 -18.37
C MET A 236 14.95 4.17 -19.80
N SER A 237 14.79 5.01 -20.83
CA SER A 237 14.80 4.56 -22.24
C SER A 237 16.20 4.36 -22.79
N ASN A 238 17.22 4.90 -22.10
CA ASN A 238 18.61 4.85 -22.50
C ASN A 238 19.53 4.60 -21.29
N PHE A 239 19.13 3.67 -20.43
CA PHE A 239 19.89 3.29 -19.24
C PHE A 239 20.69 2.01 -19.50
N THR A 240 22.02 2.09 -19.39
CA THR A 240 22.91 0.92 -19.53
C THR A 240 22.97 0.14 -18.22
N VAL A 241 22.70 -1.16 -18.29
CA VAL A 241 22.80 -2.08 -17.15
C VAL A 241 24.13 -2.83 -17.21
N TYR A 242 24.92 -2.73 -16.15
CA TYR A 242 26.18 -3.45 -16.03
C TYR A 242 25.96 -4.76 -15.27
N THR A 243 26.43 -5.87 -15.84
CA THR A 243 26.41 -7.20 -15.24
C THR A 243 27.83 -7.75 -15.13
N GLU A 244 28.03 -8.81 -14.33
CA GLU A 244 29.34 -9.46 -14.21
C GLU A 244 29.92 -9.93 -15.56
N ASN A 245 29.06 -10.19 -16.56
CA ASN A 245 29.44 -10.68 -17.88
C ASN A 245 29.35 -9.63 -19.01
N GLY A 246 29.13 -8.34 -18.70
CA GLY A 246 29.06 -7.27 -19.71
C GLY A 246 27.91 -6.28 -19.51
N THR A 247 27.64 -5.45 -20.51
CA THR A 247 26.58 -4.42 -20.48
C THR A 247 25.38 -4.83 -21.32
N PHE A 248 24.17 -4.62 -20.79
CA PHE A 248 22.89 -4.71 -21.50
C PHE A 248 22.30 -3.32 -21.73
#